data_AF-A0AAE1XYB7-F1
#
_entry.id   AF-A0AAE1XYB7-F1
#
_cell.length_a   1.000
_cell.length_b   1.000
_cell.length_c   1.000
_cell.angle_alpha   90.00
_cell.angle_beta   90.00
_cell.angle_gamma   90.00
#
_symmetry.space_group_name_H-M   'P 1'
#
loop_
_entity.id
_entity.type
_entity.pdbx_description
1 polymer ?
#
loop_
_entity_poly.entity_id
_entity_poly.type
_entity_poly.pdbx_seq_one_letter_code
_entity_poly.pdbx_strand_id
1 'polypeptide(L)'
;MTIRPTVRIAERKLVVKERTVLTNVSDNVVATSSAEAGQVEGVFFGAVFDQDSNRHVVSLGTLRGVRFLACFRFKLWWMAQKEENKIVYTVFLPLIEGPFKSCLQGNDGDELELCLESGDSDTLRSTFTHSVYISSGTDLFGTIHDAIKAVKLHLGSFRLRNEKKLPGIVDYFGWCTWDAFYQEVTQEGVEVGLESLKAGGTPPKFVIIDNDGVKVDAQCILETLGASHGGKVELTKQYHQALDASVARNFPDNGCIACMSHNLESLY
;
A
#
# COMPACT_ATOMS: atom_id res chain seq x y z
N MET A 1 26.39 24.79 10.22
CA MET A 1 24.95 25.02 10.45
C MET A 1 24.25 23.68 10.25
N THR A 2 23.87 23.00 11.34
CA THR A 2 23.32 21.64 11.26
C THR A 2 21.84 21.72 10.92
N ILE A 3 21.46 21.35 9.70
CA ILE A 3 20.06 21.27 9.28
C ILE A 3 19.40 20.17 10.12
N ARG A 4 18.40 20.52 10.93
CA ARG A 4 17.67 19.53 11.73
C ARG A 4 16.72 18.76 10.81
N PRO A 5 16.66 17.42 10.89
CA PRO A 5 15.71 16.64 10.12
C PRO A 5 14.28 17.05 10.42
N THR A 6 13.47 17.15 9.36
CA THR A 6 12.04 17.54 9.44
C THR A 6 11.22 16.55 10.28
N VAL A 7 11.56 15.26 10.24
CA VAL A 7 10.95 14.19 11.02
C VAL A 7 12.04 13.51 11.85
N ARG A 8 11.87 13.39 13.17
CA ARG A 8 12.87 12.78 14.05
C ARG A 8 12.27 12.25 15.35
N ILE A 9 12.95 11.28 15.97
CA ILE A 9 12.70 10.92 17.36
C ILE A 9 13.65 11.72 18.26
N ALA A 10 13.11 12.30 19.34
CA ALA A 10 13.92 12.88 20.42
C ALA A 10 13.15 12.80 21.73
N GLU A 11 13.83 12.41 22.81
CA GLU A 11 13.24 12.34 24.17
C GLU A 11 11.92 11.53 24.19
N ARG A 12 11.92 10.36 23.52
CA ARG A 12 10.72 9.50 23.38
C ARG A 12 9.52 10.20 22.74
N LYS A 13 9.77 11.16 21.85
CA LYS A 13 8.76 11.87 21.06
C LYS A 13 9.08 11.80 19.59
N LEU A 14 8.08 11.55 18.76
CA LEU A 14 8.16 11.82 17.33
C LEU A 14 7.86 13.30 17.09
N VAL A 15 8.83 14.03 16.55
CA VAL A 15 8.72 15.46 16.27
C VAL A 15 8.74 15.67 14.75
N VAL A 16 7.75 16.42 14.26
CA VAL A 16 7.59 16.84 12.85
C VAL A 16 7.53 18.36 12.78
N LYS A 17 8.47 19.00 12.08
CA LYS A 17 8.54 20.49 11.95
C LYS A 17 8.30 21.23 13.28
N GLU A 18 8.96 20.77 14.34
CA GLU A 18 8.88 21.29 15.73
C GLU A 18 7.63 20.91 16.53
N ARG A 19 6.62 20.28 15.91
CA ARG A 19 5.44 19.77 16.62
C ARG A 19 5.64 18.32 17.03
N THR A 20 5.33 18.01 18.29
CA THR A 20 5.24 16.62 18.75
C THR A 20 3.96 15.97 18.19
N VAL A 21 4.14 14.84 17.49
CA VAL A 21 3.05 14.04 16.91
C VAL A 21 2.76 12.82 17.78
N LEU A 22 3.81 12.12 18.24
CA LEU A 22 3.69 11.02 19.19
C LEU A 22 4.47 11.35 20.47
N THR A 23 3.89 11.03 21.62
CA THR A 23 4.55 11.07 22.93
C THR A 23 4.71 9.66 23.48
N ASN A 24 5.68 9.46 24.37
CA ASN A 24 5.92 8.17 25.02
C ASN A 24 6.30 7.04 24.04
N VAL A 25 6.99 7.37 22.95
CA VAL A 25 7.54 6.38 22.00
C VAL A 25 8.35 5.34 22.79
N SER A 26 8.06 4.06 22.58
CA SER A 26 8.75 2.96 23.27
C SER A 26 10.25 2.93 22.99
N ASP A 27 11.06 2.48 23.95
CA ASP A 27 12.51 2.30 23.76
C ASP A 27 12.82 1.19 22.75
N ASN A 28 11.87 0.28 22.51
CA ASN A 28 11.99 -0.77 21.53
C ASN A 28 11.90 -0.25 20.09
N VAL A 29 11.40 0.98 19.88
CA VAL A 29 11.27 1.58 18.55
C VAL A 29 12.61 2.14 18.10
N VAL A 30 13.09 1.70 16.94
CA VAL A 30 14.32 2.20 16.32
C VAL A 30 14.00 3.08 15.13
N ALA A 31 14.78 4.16 14.97
CA ALA A 31 14.68 5.05 13.82
C ALA A 31 15.93 4.96 12.96
N THR A 32 15.74 4.66 11.68
CA THR A 32 16.79 4.66 10.67
C THR A 32 16.58 5.85 9.72
N SER A 33 17.64 6.63 9.48
CA SER A 33 17.57 7.80 8.61
C SER A 33 17.37 7.40 7.14
N SER A 34 16.51 8.11 6.40
CA SER A 34 16.40 7.94 4.94
C SER A 34 17.48 8.70 4.16
N ALA A 35 18.41 9.40 4.83
CA ALA A 35 19.42 10.26 4.20
C ALA A 35 20.36 9.50 3.25
N GLU A 36 20.58 8.20 3.46
CA GLU A 36 21.39 7.35 2.58
C GLU A 36 20.71 7.07 1.22
N ALA A 37 19.39 7.18 1.13
CA ALA A 37 18.61 6.90 -0.08
C ALA A 37 18.40 8.12 -1.01
N GLY A 38 18.99 9.28 -0.67
CA GLY A 38 18.96 10.51 -1.47
C GLY A 38 17.74 11.41 -1.21
N GLN A 39 17.98 12.71 -0.98
CA GLN A 39 17.06 13.87 -0.97
C GLN A 39 15.63 13.77 -0.37
N VAL A 40 15.22 12.68 0.28
CA VAL A 40 13.87 12.59 0.87
C VAL A 40 13.93 12.75 2.39
N GLU A 41 13.20 13.75 2.90
CA GLU A 41 13.10 14.08 4.33
C GLU A 41 12.08 13.16 5.04
N GLY A 42 12.53 11.96 5.42
CA GLY A 42 11.73 11.05 6.23
C GLY A 42 12.57 10.20 7.18
N VAL A 43 11.90 9.30 7.88
CA VAL A 43 12.52 8.35 8.81
C VAL A 43 11.84 7.00 8.68
N PHE A 44 12.63 5.95 8.75
CA PHE A 44 12.15 4.59 8.84
C PHE A 44 12.05 4.20 10.30
N PHE A 45 10.90 3.67 10.70
CA PHE A 45 10.66 3.10 12.00
C PHE A 45 10.71 1.58 11.89
N GLY A 46 11.44 0.97 12.81
CA GLY A 46 11.41 -0.46 13.08
C GLY A 46 11.26 -0.71 14.57
N ALA A 47 11.49 -1.95 14.99
CA ALA A 47 11.46 -2.31 16.40
C ALA A 47 12.39 -3.49 16.71
N VAL A 48 12.89 -3.52 17.94
CA VAL A 48 13.73 -4.60 18.47
C VAL A 48 13.03 -5.23 19.67
N PHE A 49 13.00 -6.56 19.71
CA PHE A 49 12.36 -7.37 20.74
C PHE A 49 13.37 -8.37 21.32
N ASP A 50 13.15 -8.81 22.55
CA ASP A 50 14.06 -9.75 23.22
C ASP A 50 13.96 -11.19 22.71
N GLN A 51 12.85 -11.53 22.05
CA GLN A 51 12.55 -12.89 21.59
C GLN A 51 12.06 -12.88 20.15
N ASP A 52 12.44 -13.93 19.42
CA ASP A 52 11.91 -14.21 18.10
C ASP A 52 10.43 -14.63 18.19
N SER A 53 9.59 -14.03 17.35
CA SER A 53 8.17 -14.36 17.24
C SER A 53 7.70 -14.19 15.80
N ASN A 54 6.62 -14.90 15.44
CA ASN A 54 5.92 -14.68 14.17
C ASN A 54 4.98 -13.47 14.22
N ARG A 55 4.74 -12.95 15.42
CA ARG A 55 3.91 -11.79 15.68
C ARG A 55 4.49 -10.92 16.79
N HIS A 56 4.69 -9.64 16.50
CA HIS A 56 5.06 -8.62 17.47
C HIS A 56 4.08 -7.46 17.45
N VAL A 57 3.89 -6.84 18.60
CA VAL A 57 3.13 -5.59 18.76
C VAL A 57 3.94 -4.67 19.66
N VAL A 58 4.10 -3.41 19.24
CA VAL A 58 4.81 -2.39 20.03
C VAL A 58 4.09 -1.06 19.94
N SER A 59 3.97 -0.36 21.06
CA SER A 59 3.47 1.02 21.10
C SER A 59 4.47 1.96 20.42
N LEU A 60 4.01 2.69 19.40
CA LEU A 60 4.69 3.85 18.84
C LEU A 60 4.47 5.11 19.69
N GLY A 61 3.62 5.03 20.72
CA GLY A 61 3.28 6.12 21.62
C GLY A 61 1.85 6.64 21.43
N THR A 62 1.51 7.66 22.21
CA THR A 62 0.18 8.27 22.25
C THR A 62 0.04 9.32 21.14
N LEU A 63 -1.04 9.22 20.35
CA LEU A 63 -1.36 10.16 19.26
C LEU A 63 -2.51 11.09 19.70
N ARG A 64 -2.19 12.28 20.22
CA ARG A 64 -3.20 13.25 20.72
C ARG A 64 -3.11 14.61 20.04
N GLY A 65 -4.26 15.29 19.95
CA GLY A 65 -4.35 16.65 19.44
C GLY A 65 -4.04 16.79 17.95
N VAL A 66 -4.15 15.69 17.18
CA VAL A 66 -4.01 15.67 15.73
C VAL A 66 -5.25 15.06 15.11
N ARG A 67 -5.60 15.53 13.90
CA ARG A 67 -6.61 14.87 13.08
C ARG A 67 -5.89 13.86 12.21
N PHE A 68 -6.38 12.63 12.17
CA PHE A 68 -5.84 11.60 11.28
C PHE A 68 -6.95 11.04 10.39
N LEU A 69 -6.53 10.47 9.26
CA LEU A 69 -7.39 9.77 8.34
C LEU A 69 -6.69 8.45 7.99
N ALA A 70 -7.33 7.33 8.32
CA ALA A 70 -6.90 6.02 7.86
C ALA A 70 -7.39 5.81 6.43
N CYS A 71 -6.50 5.93 5.45
CA CYS A 71 -6.83 5.69 4.04
C CYS A 71 -6.44 4.27 3.63
N PHE A 72 -7.35 3.58 2.96
CA PHE A 72 -6.93 2.53 2.03
C PHE A 72 -6.15 3.21 0.88
N ARG A 73 -4.95 2.70 0.56
CA ARG A 73 -4.00 3.33 -0.39
C ARG A 73 -4.62 3.72 -1.75
N PHE A 74 -5.74 3.12 -2.15
CA PHE A 74 -6.40 3.31 -3.45
C PHE A 74 -7.54 4.34 -3.48
N LYS A 75 -7.93 4.95 -2.35
CA LYS A 75 -9.10 5.86 -2.26
C LYS A 75 -8.75 7.32 -1.92
N LEU A 76 -7.83 7.92 -2.69
CA LEU A 76 -7.43 9.33 -2.48
C LEU A 76 -8.28 10.35 -3.27
N TRP A 77 -9.18 9.87 -4.15
CA TRP A 77 -9.92 10.65 -5.16
C TRP A 77 -10.98 11.61 -4.62
N TRP A 78 -11.24 11.61 -3.30
CA TRP A 78 -12.30 12.41 -2.66
C TRP A 78 -11.79 13.62 -1.87
N MET A 79 -10.48 13.92 -1.95
CA MET A 79 -9.89 15.00 -1.15
C MET A 79 -9.76 16.28 -1.97
N ALA A 80 -10.69 17.21 -1.77
CA ALA A 80 -10.57 18.57 -2.30
C ALA A 80 -9.72 19.42 -1.34
N GLN A 81 -8.65 20.02 -1.85
CA GLN A 81 -7.83 20.96 -1.10
C GLN A 81 -8.58 22.31 -1.03
N LYS A 82 -8.86 22.80 0.17
CA LYS A 82 -9.35 24.17 0.40
C LYS A 82 -8.47 24.74 1.51
N GLU A 83 -7.69 25.78 1.25
CA GLU A 83 -6.77 26.33 2.25
C GLU A 83 -6.82 27.86 2.39
N GLU A 84 -6.89 28.30 3.65
CA GLU A 84 -6.44 29.60 4.17
C GLU A 84 -5.43 29.44 5.34
N ASN A 85 -4.97 28.23 5.69
CA ASN A 85 -4.00 27.99 6.78
C ASN A 85 -2.96 26.93 6.39
N LYS A 86 -1.69 27.09 6.81
CA LYS A 86 -0.56 26.17 6.52
C LYS A 86 -0.72 24.82 7.25
N ILE A 87 -1.43 23.85 6.67
CA ILE A 87 -1.55 22.50 7.22
C ILE A 87 -0.25 21.72 6.96
N VAL A 88 0.20 20.94 7.95
CA VAL A 88 1.29 19.95 7.77
C VAL A 88 0.66 18.57 7.78
N TYR A 89 0.87 17.83 6.70
CA TYR A 89 0.48 16.44 6.56
C TYR A 89 1.65 15.55 6.94
N THR A 90 1.41 14.54 7.77
CA THR A 90 2.39 13.51 8.15
C THR A 90 1.88 12.17 7.66
N VAL A 91 2.65 11.52 6.79
CA VAL A 91 2.34 10.19 6.26
C VAL A 91 3.01 9.16 7.14
N PHE A 92 2.23 8.18 7.60
CA PHE A 92 2.71 6.93 8.17
C PHE A 92 2.41 5.83 7.17
N LEU A 93 3.46 5.21 6.63
CA LEU A 93 3.34 4.25 5.55
C LEU A 93 3.88 2.88 6.04
N PRO A 94 3.00 1.97 6.49
CA PRO A 94 3.41 0.61 6.84
C PRO A 94 3.94 -0.13 5.61
N LEU A 95 5.02 -0.88 5.79
CA LEU A 95 5.79 -1.58 4.77
C LEU A 95 5.82 -3.09 5.01
N ILE A 96 6.39 -3.80 4.03
CA ILE A 96 6.81 -5.20 4.18
C ILE A 96 8.32 -5.20 4.42
N GLU A 97 8.78 -5.92 5.44
CA GLU A 97 10.20 -6.09 5.76
C GLU A 97 10.53 -7.59 5.83
N GLY A 98 11.14 -8.10 4.77
CA GLY A 98 11.32 -9.54 4.59
C GLY A 98 9.97 -10.26 4.53
N PRO A 99 9.76 -11.36 5.29
CA PRO A 99 8.49 -12.09 5.27
C PRO A 99 7.43 -11.49 6.21
N PHE A 100 7.67 -10.33 6.81
CA PHE A 100 6.75 -9.69 7.75
C PHE A 100 6.01 -8.51 7.12
N LYS A 101 4.70 -8.49 7.30
CA LYS A 101 3.85 -7.34 7.04
C LYS A 101 3.80 -6.47 8.28
N SER A 102 3.88 -5.15 8.10
CA SER A 102 3.52 -4.21 9.15
C SER A 102 2.13 -3.63 8.95
N CYS A 103 1.43 -3.38 10.06
CA CYS A 103 0.22 -2.57 10.08
C CYS A 103 0.18 -1.69 11.33
N LEU A 104 -0.72 -0.71 11.31
CA LEU A 104 -0.95 0.18 12.44
C LEU A 104 -2.35 -0.07 13.00
N GLN A 105 -2.45 -0.13 14.32
CA GLN A 105 -3.72 -0.26 15.03
C GLN A 105 -3.76 0.67 16.24
N GLY A 106 -4.97 0.93 16.74
CA GLY A 106 -5.14 1.57 18.05
C GLY A 106 -5.35 0.52 19.14
N ASN A 107 -5.13 0.90 20.39
CA ASN A 107 -5.48 0.10 21.57
C ASN A 107 -6.34 0.89 22.56
N ASP A 108 -6.79 0.24 23.63
CA ASP A 108 -7.62 0.84 24.69
C ASP A 108 -6.85 1.89 25.54
N GLY A 109 -5.53 2.00 25.36
CA GLY A 109 -4.64 2.93 26.05
C GLY A 109 -4.41 4.26 25.31
N ASP A 110 -5.17 4.55 24.25
CA ASP A 110 -4.95 5.68 23.33
C ASP A 110 -3.57 5.66 22.63
N GLU A 111 -2.98 4.48 22.46
CA GLU A 111 -1.69 4.33 21.78
C GLU A 111 -1.88 3.91 20.33
N LEU A 112 -0.97 4.40 19.49
CA LEU A 112 -0.78 3.87 18.15
C LEU A 112 0.21 2.71 18.23
N GLU A 113 -0.20 1.52 17.82
CA GLU A 113 0.63 0.32 17.83
C GLU A 113 1.12 -0.03 16.43
N LEU A 114 2.37 -0.47 16.35
CA LEU A 114 2.94 -1.17 15.20
C LEU A 114 2.79 -2.67 15.42
N CYS A 115 2.06 -3.33 14.53
CA CYS A 115 1.98 -4.79 14.49
C CYS A 115 2.83 -5.32 13.34
N LEU A 116 3.60 -6.38 13.62
CA LEU A 116 4.51 -7.03 12.69
C LEU A 116 4.18 -8.50 12.66
N GLU A 117 3.81 -9.03 11.50
CA GLU A 117 3.30 -10.40 11.38
C GLU A 117 3.79 -11.10 10.12
N SER A 118 4.34 -12.30 10.28
CA SER A 118 4.62 -13.21 9.16
C SER A 118 3.40 -14.04 8.76
N GLY A 119 2.51 -14.36 9.71
CA GLY A 119 1.38 -15.26 9.47
C GLY A 119 1.78 -16.74 9.38
N ASP A 120 2.97 -17.10 9.85
CA ASP A 120 3.48 -18.47 9.84
C ASP A 120 4.31 -18.75 11.10
N SER A 121 4.04 -19.85 11.80
CA SER A 121 4.66 -20.17 13.10
C SER A 121 6.16 -20.42 13.02
N ASP A 122 6.65 -20.83 11.86
CA ASP A 122 8.06 -21.16 11.67
C ASP A 122 8.87 -19.96 11.14
N THR A 123 8.17 -18.90 10.74
CA THR A 123 8.77 -17.67 10.24
C THR A 123 8.88 -16.64 11.36
N LEU A 124 10.00 -16.68 12.07
CA LEU A 124 10.25 -15.90 13.28
C LEU A 124 11.30 -14.80 13.06
N ARG A 125 11.16 -13.67 13.78
CA ARG A 125 12.13 -12.57 13.80
C ARG A 125 11.93 -11.72 15.06
N SER A 126 12.95 -11.00 15.50
CA SER A 126 12.92 -10.07 16.64
C SER A 126 13.42 -8.65 16.33
N THR A 127 14.02 -8.43 15.17
CA THR A 127 14.64 -7.14 14.80
C THR A 127 14.13 -6.64 13.46
N PHE A 128 13.68 -5.39 13.45
CA PHE A 128 13.13 -4.70 12.29
C PHE A 128 13.70 -3.29 12.21
N THR A 129 13.94 -2.79 11.01
CA THR A 129 14.67 -1.54 10.79
C THR A 129 13.90 -0.52 9.93
N HIS A 130 12.91 -0.99 9.17
CA HIS A 130 12.18 -0.17 8.19
C HIS A 130 10.74 -0.66 7.96
N SER A 131 10.06 -1.00 9.04
CA SER A 131 8.67 -1.44 9.01
C SER A 131 7.68 -0.33 8.67
N VAL A 132 7.91 0.91 9.08
CA VAL A 132 7.04 2.06 8.74
C VAL A 132 7.89 3.21 8.22
N TYR A 133 7.54 3.77 7.07
CA TYR A 133 8.15 5.01 6.61
C TYR A 133 7.30 6.21 7.03
N ILE A 134 7.95 7.22 7.63
CA ILE A 134 7.29 8.44 8.10
C ILE A 134 7.93 9.65 7.42
N SER A 135 7.08 10.50 6.82
CA SER A 135 7.50 11.75 6.18
C SER A 135 6.43 12.83 6.38
N SER A 136 6.75 14.08 6.02
CA SER A 136 5.79 15.17 6.14
C SER A 136 5.96 16.24 5.06
N GLY A 137 4.86 16.93 4.75
CA GLY A 137 4.84 18.02 3.78
C GLY A 137 3.60 18.89 3.92
N THR A 138 3.46 19.88 3.05
CA THR A 138 2.31 20.82 3.04
C THR A 138 1.34 20.53 1.90
N ASP A 139 1.76 19.77 0.90
CA ASP A 139 0.88 19.22 -0.12
C ASP A 139 0.64 17.73 0.18
N LEU A 140 -0.61 17.35 0.45
CA LEU A 140 -0.97 15.98 0.81
C LEU A 140 -0.60 14.98 -0.29
N PHE A 141 -0.92 15.29 -1.54
CA PHE A 141 -0.68 14.35 -2.65
C PHE A 141 0.81 14.25 -2.98
N GLY A 142 1.52 15.37 -3.01
CA GLY A 142 2.97 15.41 -3.13
C GLY A 142 3.67 14.65 -1.99
N THR A 143 3.23 14.83 -0.75
CA THR A 143 3.81 14.11 0.41
C THR A 143 3.65 12.59 0.28
N ILE A 144 2.48 12.11 -0.14
CA ILE A 144 2.25 10.68 -0.37
C ILE A 144 3.13 10.17 -1.53
N HIS A 145 3.18 10.91 -2.64
CA HIS A 145 4.00 10.55 -3.79
C HIS A 145 5.49 10.43 -3.42
N ASP A 146 6.01 11.42 -2.70
CA ASP A 146 7.41 11.46 -2.28
C ASP A 146 7.72 10.36 -1.25
N ALA A 147 6.75 10.01 -0.39
CA ALA A 147 6.89 8.88 0.52
C ALA A 147 7.05 7.55 -0.23
N ILE A 148 6.21 7.30 -1.25
CA ILE A 148 6.31 6.09 -2.07
C ILE A 148 7.64 6.09 -2.85
N LYS A 149 8.10 7.26 -3.32
CA LYS A 149 9.40 7.39 -4.00
C LYS A 149 10.58 7.07 -3.07
N ALA A 150 10.58 7.56 -1.83
CA ALA A 150 11.60 7.20 -0.83
C ALA A 150 11.63 5.70 -0.56
N VAL A 151 10.46 5.11 -0.34
CA VAL A 151 10.32 3.67 -0.09
C VAL A 151 10.80 2.86 -1.30
N LYS A 152 10.50 3.31 -2.52
CA LYS A 152 11.00 2.68 -3.75
C LYS A 152 12.54 2.70 -3.82
N LEU A 153 13.16 3.84 -3.51
CA LEU A 153 14.62 3.97 -3.48
C LEU A 153 15.27 3.11 -2.38
N HIS A 154 14.62 2.99 -1.22
CA HIS A 154 15.12 2.20 -0.10
C HIS A 154 14.98 0.68 -0.33
N LEU A 155 13.82 0.22 -0.78
CA LEU A 155 13.53 -1.22 -0.92
C LEU A 155 14.00 -1.80 -2.24
N GLY A 156 14.00 -1.02 -3.33
CA GLY A 156 14.42 -1.49 -4.65
C GLY A 156 13.55 -2.59 -5.27
N SER A 157 12.39 -2.88 -4.69
CA SER A 157 11.55 -4.05 -5.05
C SER A 157 10.42 -3.74 -6.04
N PHE A 158 10.08 -2.46 -6.27
CA PHE A 158 8.95 -2.09 -7.13
C PHE A 158 9.23 -0.86 -7.99
N ARG A 159 8.34 -0.64 -8.96
CA ARG A 159 8.33 0.54 -9.85
C ARG A 159 7.09 1.39 -9.59
N LEU A 160 7.26 2.71 -9.69
CA LEU A 160 6.15 3.66 -9.61
C LEU A 160 5.25 3.53 -10.83
N ARG A 161 3.98 3.93 -10.70
CA ARG A 161 2.99 3.83 -11.78
C ARG A 161 3.47 4.51 -13.08
N ASN A 162 4.07 5.69 -12.98
CA ASN A 162 4.61 6.45 -14.11
C ASN A 162 5.87 5.83 -14.75
N GLU A 163 6.50 4.84 -14.11
CA GLU A 163 7.65 4.10 -14.62
C GLU A 163 7.24 2.78 -15.31
N LYS A 164 5.97 2.38 -15.16
CA LYS A 164 5.41 1.18 -15.80
C LYS A 164 4.96 1.53 -17.22
N LYS A 165 5.21 0.59 -18.15
CA LYS A 165 4.71 0.71 -19.53
C LYS A 165 3.21 0.49 -19.53
N LEU A 166 2.45 1.46 -20.02
CA LEU A 166 1.02 1.30 -20.21
C LEU A 166 0.76 0.34 -21.40
N PRO A 167 -0.16 -0.63 -21.27
CA PRO A 167 -0.58 -1.43 -22.41
C PRO A 167 -1.39 -0.57 -23.37
N GLY A 168 -1.21 -0.73 -24.68
CA GLY A 168 -1.89 0.12 -25.69
C GLY A 168 -3.42 0.05 -25.63
N ILE A 169 -3.98 -0.97 -24.98
CA ILE A 169 -5.42 -1.11 -24.74
C ILE A 169 -6.00 0.07 -23.93
N VAL A 170 -5.20 0.79 -23.12
CA VAL A 170 -5.67 1.94 -22.33
C VAL A 170 -6.01 3.17 -23.17
N ASP A 171 -5.52 3.23 -24.42
CA ASP A 171 -5.79 4.35 -25.34
C ASP A 171 -7.14 4.21 -26.05
N TYR A 172 -7.83 3.09 -25.84
CA TYR A 172 -9.09 2.80 -26.51
C TYR A 172 -10.28 2.86 -25.55
N PHE A 173 -11.45 3.13 -26.11
CA PHE A 173 -12.71 2.95 -25.40
C PHE A 173 -12.93 1.45 -25.14
N GLY A 174 -13.10 1.08 -23.88
CA GLY A 174 -13.52 -0.25 -23.46
C GLY A 174 -14.86 -0.21 -22.74
N TRP A 175 -15.47 -1.38 -22.60
CA TRP A 175 -16.78 -1.52 -21.98
C TRP A 175 -16.77 -2.61 -20.90
N CYS A 176 -17.37 -2.31 -19.75
CA CYS A 176 -17.52 -3.23 -18.63
C CYS A 176 -18.96 -3.75 -18.58
N THR A 177 -19.13 -5.07 -18.48
CA THR A 177 -20.47 -5.68 -18.42
C THR A 177 -21.19 -5.39 -17.10
N TRP A 178 -20.47 -5.17 -16.00
CA TRP A 178 -21.07 -4.84 -14.69
C TRP A 178 -21.91 -3.57 -14.73
N ASP A 179 -21.43 -2.51 -15.39
CA ASP A 179 -22.13 -1.23 -15.49
C ASP A 179 -23.45 -1.33 -16.29
N ALA A 180 -23.63 -2.40 -17.06
CA ALA A 180 -24.81 -2.62 -17.90
C ALA A 180 -25.75 -3.70 -17.36
N PHE A 181 -25.22 -4.78 -16.79
CA PHE A 181 -26.00 -5.98 -16.46
C PHE A 181 -25.95 -6.36 -14.97
N TYR A 182 -25.06 -5.76 -14.18
CA TYR A 182 -24.79 -6.16 -12.80
C TYR A 182 -24.59 -7.68 -12.67
N GLN A 183 -25.58 -8.40 -12.14
CA GLN A 183 -25.51 -9.84 -11.88
C GLN A 183 -25.96 -10.71 -13.06
N GLU A 184 -26.51 -10.11 -14.13
CA GLU A 184 -27.18 -10.83 -15.22
C GLU A 184 -26.36 -10.79 -16.52
N VAL A 185 -25.07 -11.11 -16.45
CA VAL A 185 -24.22 -11.13 -17.65
C VAL A 185 -24.47 -12.42 -18.44
N THR A 186 -25.13 -12.28 -19.59
CA THR A 186 -25.35 -13.39 -20.54
C THR A 186 -24.59 -13.15 -21.83
N GLN A 187 -24.31 -14.22 -22.60
CA GLN A 187 -23.70 -14.09 -23.92
C GLN A 187 -24.53 -13.17 -24.82
N GLU A 188 -25.85 -13.39 -24.85
CA GLU A 188 -26.78 -12.61 -25.65
C GLU A 188 -26.77 -11.14 -25.23
N GLY A 189 -26.73 -10.86 -23.92
CA GLY A 189 -26.62 -9.50 -23.39
C GLY A 189 -25.35 -8.80 -23.85
N VAL A 190 -24.21 -9.49 -23.78
CA VAL A 190 -22.92 -8.96 -24.25
C VAL A 190 -22.95 -8.67 -25.76
N GLU A 191 -23.46 -9.58 -26.58
CA GLU A 191 -23.58 -9.39 -28.03
C GLU A 191 -24.47 -8.20 -28.37
N VAL A 192 -25.65 -8.09 -27.73
CA VAL A 192 -26.58 -6.97 -27.92
C VAL A 192 -25.94 -5.64 -27.49
N GLY A 193 -25.22 -5.62 -26.36
CA GLY A 193 -24.51 -4.44 -25.89
C GLY A 193 -23.44 -3.96 -26.88
N LEU A 194 -22.64 -4.88 -27.41
CA LEU A 194 -21.62 -4.58 -28.41
C LEU A 194 -22.21 -4.01 -29.71
N GLU A 195 -23.29 -4.62 -30.22
CA GLU A 195 -23.97 -4.11 -31.41
C GLU A 195 -24.60 -2.74 -31.16
N SER A 196 -25.15 -2.48 -29.96
CA SER A 196 -25.71 -1.18 -29.61
C SER A 196 -24.65 -0.06 -29.61
N LEU A 197 -23.46 -0.31 -29.04
CA LEU A 197 -22.35 0.64 -29.00
C LEU A 197 -21.79 0.91 -30.40
N LYS A 198 -21.68 -0.13 -31.22
CA LYS A 198 -21.26 -0.03 -32.62
C LYS A 198 -22.27 0.76 -33.45
N ALA A 199 -23.57 0.50 -33.30
CA ALA A 199 -24.63 1.26 -33.95
C ALA A 199 -24.65 2.74 -33.52
N GLY A 200 -24.30 3.00 -32.25
CA GLY A 200 -24.11 4.36 -31.70
C GLY A 200 -22.80 5.05 -32.12
N GLY A 201 -21.99 4.45 -33.01
CA GLY A 201 -20.74 5.03 -33.49
C GLY A 201 -19.55 4.97 -32.53
N THR A 202 -19.68 4.25 -31.40
CA THR A 202 -18.64 4.13 -30.37
C THR A 202 -18.29 2.66 -30.08
N PRO A 203 -17.77 1.90 -31.07
CA PRO A 203 -17.47 0.49 -30.87
C PRO A 203 -16.32 0.32 -29.86
N PRO A 204 -16.49 -0.46 -28.78
CA PRO A 204 -15.42 -0.74 -27.84
C PRO A 204 -14.31 -1.58 -28.51
N LYS A 205 -13.07 -1.38 -28.06
CA LYS A 205 -11.89 -2.14 -28.53
C LYS A 205 -11.45 -3.22 -27.57
N PHE A 206 -12.05 -3.24 -26.38
CA PHE A 206 -11.90 -4.32 -25.41
C PHE A 206 -13.14 -4.39 -24.52
N VAL A 207 -13.36 -5.56 -23.91
CA VAL A 207 -14.49 -5.83 -23.02
C VAL A 207 -13.96 -6.41 -21.72
N ILE A 208 -14.45 -5.90 -20.59
CA ILE A 208 -14.28 -6.52 -19.27
C ILE A 208 -15.57 -7.29 -19.00
N ILE A 209 -15.47 -8.62 -19.00
CA ILE A 209 -16.58 -9.51 -18.64
C ILE A 209 -16.51 -9.73 -17.13
N ASP A 210 -17.43 -9.10 -16.42
CA ASP A 210 -17.61 -9.13 -14.98
C ASP A 210 -19.01 -9.69 -14.68
N ASN A 211 -19.11 -11.03 -14.59
CA ASN A 211 -20.35 -11.79 -14.36
C ASN A 211 -20.39 -12.26 -12.91
N ASP A 212 -20.99 -11.43 -12.06
CA ASP A 212 -20.73 -11.43 -10.63
C ASP A 212 -19.27 -11.10 -10.31
N GLY A 213 -19.11 -10.14 -9.42
CA GLY A 213 -17.83 -10.00 -8.75
C GLY A 213 -17.66 -11.24 -7.87
N VAL A 214 -17.00 -12.28 -8.38
CA VAL A 214 -16.03 -13.01 -7.56
C VAL A 214 -15.01 -11.94 -7.26
N LYS A 215 -15.36 -11.17 -6.23
CA LYS A 215 -14.60 -10.11 -5.67
C LYS A 215 -13.31 -10.78 -5.27
N VAL A 216 -12.30 -10.59 -6.11
CA VAL A 216 -10.92 -10.86 -5.75
C VAL A 216 -10.48 -9.88 -4.63
N ASP A 217 -11.42 -9.17 -3.97
CA ASP A 217 -11.37 -8.73 -2.58
C ASP A 217 -10.86 -9.84 -1.64
N ALA A 218 -11.01 -11.11 -2.02
CA ALA A 218 -10.43 -12.27 -1.36
C ALA A 218 -8.94 -12.55 -1.71
N GLN A 219 -8.23 -11.73 -2.50
CA GLN A 219 -6.75 -11.81 -2.55
C GLN A 219 -6.16 -11.71 -1.14
N CYS A 220 -6.80 -10.95 -0.24
CA CYS A 220 -6.44 -10.89 1.16
C CYS A 220 -6.64 -12.22 1.90
N ILE A 221 -7.51 -13.14 1.42
CA ILE A 221 -7.67 -14.48 2.00
C ILE A 221 -6.39 -15.30 1.84
N LEU A 222 -5.59 -15.07 0.79
CA LEU A 222 -4.27 -15.70 0.69
C LEU A 222 -3.41 -15.39 1.92
N GLU A 223 -3.57 -14.23 2.55
CA GLU A 223 -2.85 -13.91 3.80
C GLU A 223 -3.21 -14.85 4.95
N THR A 224 -4.43 -15.39 4.97
CA THR A 224 -4.87 -16.35 5.99
C THR A 224 -4.35 -17.77 5.74
N LEU A 225 -3.83 -18.04 4.54
CA LEU A 225 -3.32 -19.34 4.12
C LEU A 225 -1.78 -19.43 4.19
N GLY A 226 -1.11 -18.38 4.68
CA GLY A 226 0.35 -18.30 4.73
C GLY A 226 1.02 -19.31 5.66
N ALA A 227 0.28 -19.90 6.60
CA ALA A 227 0.81 -20.91 7.52
C ALA A 227 1.38 -22.12 6.75
N SER A 228 2.58 -22.57 7.12
CA SER A 228 3.31 -23.65 6.43
C SER A 228 3.69 -23.36 4.97
N HIS A 229 3.49 -22.13 4.48
CA HIS A 229 3.86 -21.67 3.14
C HIS A 229 4.89 -20.50 3.20
N GLY A 230 5.61 -20.36 4.31
CA GLY A 230 6.60 -19.29 4.51
C GLY A 230 6.00 -17.93 4.90
N GLY A 231 4.71 -17.92 5.26
CA GLY A 231 3.99 -16.71 5.68
C GLY A 231 3.23 -16.01 4.57
N LYS A 232 2.45 -15.00 4.98
CA LYS A 232 1.54 -14.25 4.12
C LYS A 232 2.25 -13.55 2.97
N VAL A 233 3.45 -13.04 3.22
CA VAL A 233 4.25 -12.30 2.23
C VAL A 233 4.81 -13.25 1.17
N GLU A 234 5.43 -14.35 1.58
CA GLU A 234 6.06 -15.30 0.65
C GLU A 234 5.01 -16.03 -0.20
N LEU A 235 3.89 -16.44 0.39
CA LEU A 235 2.77 -17.02 -0.37
C LEU A 235 2.22 -16.04 -1.42
N THR A 236 2.06 -14.77 -1.06
CA THR A 236 1.58 -13.75 -2.01
C THR A 236 2.56 -13.50 -3.14
N LYS A 237 3.87 -13.48 -2.84
CA LYS A 237 4.92 -13.37 -3.85
C LYS A 237 4.90 -14.55 -4.83
N GLN A 238 4.77 -15.78 -4.34
CA GLN A 238 4.66 -16.97 -5.19
C GLN A 238 3.41 -16.93 -6.07
N TYR A 239 2.27 -16.49 -5.50
CA TYR A 239 1.03 -16.27 -6.26
C TYR A 239 1.24 -15.26 -7.40
N HIS A 240 1.86 -14.11 -7.13
CA HIS A 240 2.14 -13.11 -8.16
C HIS A 240 3.10 -13.61 -9.24
N GLN A 241 4.17 -14.33 -8.86
CA GLN A 241 5.09 -14.93 -9.83
C GLN A 241 4.40 -15.96 -10.73
N ALA A 242 3.53 -16.80 -10.16
CA ALA A 242 2.75 -17.76 -10.94
C ALA A 242 1.76 -17.06 -11.87
N LEU A 243 1.12 -15.99 -11.42
CA LEU A 243 0.22 -15.17 -12.22
C LEU A 243 0.97 -14.50 -13.37
N ASP A 244 2.10 -13.86 -13.10
CA ASP A 244 2.95 -13.22 -14.11
C ASP A 244 3.45 -14.23 -15.15
N ALA A 245 3.86 -15.43 -14.71
CA ALA A 245 4.28 -16.51 -15.62
C ALA A 245 3.12 -17.01 -16.50
N SER A 246 1.90 -17.07 -15.96
CA SER A 246 0.69 -17.40 -16.72
C SER A 246 0.35 -16.30 -17.73
N VAL A 247 0.41 -15.03 -17.30
CA VAL A 247 0.14 -13.88 -18.17
C VAL A 247 1.15 -13.82 -19.30
N ALA A 248 2.45 -13.94 -19.03
CA ALA A 248 3.49 -13.92 -20.04
C ALA A 248 3.35 -15.06 -21.07
N ARG A 249 2.85 -16.23 -20.62
CA ARG A 249 2.62 -17.39 -21.50
C ARG A 249 1.40 -17.22 -22.40
N ASN A 250 0.31 -16.65 -21.88
CA ASN A 250 -0.99 -16.64 -22.55
C ASN A 250 -1.32 -15.29 -23.21
N PHE A 251 -0.68 -14.19 -22.78
CA PHE A 251 -0.91 -12.82 -23.26
C PHE A 251 0.43 -12.14 -23.60
N PRO A 252 1.13 -12.59 -24.67
CA PRO A 252 2.49 -12.15 -25.00
C PRO A 252 2.59 -10.66 -25.38
N ASP A 253 1.47 -10.02 -25.68
CA ASP A 253 1.34 -8.60 -26.02
C ASP A 253 1.01 -7.71 -24.81
N ASN A 254 0.98 -8.27 -23.60
CA ASN A 254 0.53 -7.60 -22.38
C ASN A 254 -0.94 -7.12 -22.48
N GLY A 255 -1.78 -7.87 -23.21
CA GLY A 255 -3.22 -7.60 -23.40
C GLY A 255 -4.12 -7.93 -22.21
N CYS A 256 -3.56 -8.18 -21.03
CA CYS A 256 -4.29 -8.44 -19.80
C CYS A 256 -4.12 -7.28 -18.81
N ILE A 257 -5.21 -6.85 -18.17
CA ILE A 257 -5.21 -5.82 -17.13
C ILE A 257 -5.84 -6.39 -15.87
N ALA A 258 -5.11 -6.30 -14.75
CA ALA A 258 -5.70 -6.45 -13.43
C ALA A 258 -6.40 -5.13 -13.07
N CYS A 259 -7.74 -5.11 -13.10
CA CYS A 259 -8.53 -3.90 -12.86
C CYS A 259 -8.89 -3.69 -11.38
N MET A 260 -8.60 -4.67 -10.50
CA MET A 260 -8.88 -4.63 -9.07
C MET A 260 -7.69 -5.20 -8.30
N SER A 261 -7.07 -4.41 -7.42
CA SER A 261 -6.03 -4.88 -6.49
C SER A 261 -6.17 -4.08 -5.20
N HIS A 262 -6.34 -4.77 -4.07
CA HIS A 262 -6.78 -4.13 -2.81
C HIS A 262 -5.85 -4.37 -1.61
N ASN A 263 -4.79 -5.17 -1.69
CA ASN A 263 -3.90 -5.46 -0.56
C ASN A 263 -2.49 -4.84 -0.68
N LEU A 264 -1.74 -4.86 0.44
CA LEU A 264 -0.42 -4.25 0.57
C LEU A 264 0.65 -5.08 -0.16
N GLU A 265 0.47 -6.40 -0.13
CA GLU A 265 1.34 -7.43 -0.66
C GLU A 265 1.39 -7.41 -2.18
N SER A 266 0.30 -7.07 -2.87
CA SER A 266 0.27 -6.92 -4.33
C SER A 266 1.09 -5.74 -4.87
N LEU A 267 1.71 -4.94 -3.99
CA LEU A 267 2.61 -3.86 -4.39
C LEU A 267 4.09 -4.28 -4.37
N TYR A 268 4.42 -5.40 -3.72
CA TYR A 268 5.78 -5.89 -3.50
C TYR A 268 6.03 -7.19 -4.26
#